data_AF-A0A1Y3RWA2-F1
#
_entry.id   AF-A0A1Y3RWA2-F1
#
_cell.length_a   1.000
_cell.length_b   1.000
_cell.length_c   1.000
_cell.angle_alpha   90.00
_cell.angle_beta   90.00
_cell.angle_gamma   90.00
#
_symmetry.space_group_name_H-M   'P 1'
#
loop_
_entity.id
_entity.type
_entity.pdbx_description
1 polymer ?
#
loop_
_entity_poly.entity_id
_entity_poly.type
_entity_poly.pdbx_seq_one_letter_code
_entity_poly.pdbx_strand_id
1 'polypeptide(L)'
;SASVWSANNGTDTLQFTGHTYTETVNGKATEHTYAVTRLEKGTDTAGMEIDTAVFETDTGTHVIRYTCQTGTGEVTDTLSATLSSGTAFQLQDTDYVRQNPVQDITVEGLNDEITALLGGTDNLTSELSKWCAAYYPTASTATWNGTATINYNENTITTAFTLTIADTAPGSGTATVSATYHRADGTYEFGL
;
A
#
# COMPACT_ATOMS: atom_id res chain seq x y z
N SER A 1 -9.66 6.97 10.26
CA SER A 1 -8.34 6.72 9.67
C SER A 1 -8.31 5.30 9.14
N ALA A 2 -7.95 5.10 7.88
CA ALA A 2 -7.71 3.76 7.33
C ALA A 2 -6.37 3.25 7.88
N SER A 3 -6.30 1.97 8.25
CA SER A 3 -5.02 1.33 8.57
C SER A 3 -4.56 0.56 7.33
N VAL A 4 -3.33 0.83 6.90
CA VAL A 4 -2.69 0.10 5.79
C VAL A 4 -1.75 -0.94 6.37
N TRP A 5 -1.88 -2.15 5.87
CA TRP A 5 -1.03 -3.27 6.20
C TRP A 5 -0.42 -3.78 4.90
N SER A 6 0.77 -4.36 4.98
CA SER A 6 1.41 -4.93 3.80
C SER A 6 2.13 -6.24 4.07
N ALA A 7 2.14 -7.08 3.05
CA ALA A 7 2.97 -8.26 2.94
C ALA A 7 3.96 -8.07 1.78
N ASN A 8 4.90 -9.00 1.63
CA ASN A 8 5.86 -9.01 0.51
C ASN A 8 6.51 -7.63 0.28
N ASN A 9 7.02 -7.04 1.38
CA ASN A 9 7.73 -5.76 1.39
C ASN A 9 6.94 -4.54 0.89
N GLY A 10 5.61 -4.59 0.90
CA GLY A 10 4.77 -3.47 0.45
C GLY A 10 4.18 -3.64 -0.94
N THR A 11 4.47 -4.75 -1.62
CA THR A 11 3.89 -5.04 -2.95
C THR A 11 2.46 -5.58 -2.88
N ASP A 12 2.12 -6.24 -1.77
CA ASP A 12 0.76 -6.68 -1.47
C ASP A 12 0.24 -5.92 -0.26
N THR A 13 -0.99 -5.42 -0.34
CA THR A 13 -1.57 -4.54 0.68
C THR A 13 -2.92 -5.03 1.17
N LEU A 14 -3.21 -4.74 2.42
CA LEU A 14 -4.51 -4.97 3.05
C LEU A 14 -4.94 -3.68 3.73
N GLN A 15 -6.10 -3.17 3.33
CA GLN A 15 -6.63 -1.90 3.81
C GLN A 15 -8.03 -2.09 4.37
N PHE A 16 -8.29 -1.49 5.53
CA PHE A 16 -9.61 -1.52 6.16
C PHE A 16 -10.27 -0.14 6.09
N THR A 17 -11.48 -0.09 5.53
CA THR A 17 -12.27 1.15 5.38
C THR A 17 -13.71 0.91 5.82
N GLY A 18 -14.04 1.33 7.05
CA GLY A 18 -15.39 1.22 7.59
C GLY A 18 -15.82 -0.24 7.76
N HIS A 19 -16.62 -0.74 6.82
CA HIS A 19 -17.16 -2.11 6.80
C HIS A 19 -16.64 -2.95 5.63
N THR A 20 -15.62 -2.46 4.90
CA THR A 20 -14.93 -3.24 3.87
C THR A 20 -13.45 -3.38 4.19
N TYR A 21 -12.86 -4.46 3.69
CA TYR A 21 -11.42 -4.53 3.51
C TYR A 21 -11.11 -4.78 2.04
N THR A 22 -10.03 -4.17 1.58
CA THR A 22 -9.50 -4.36 0.23
C THR A 22 -8.13 -4.97 0.34
N GLU A 23 -7.96 -6.12 -0.29
CA GLU A 23 -6.68 -6.81 -0.43
C GLU A 23 -6.20 -6.63 -1.87
N THR A 24 -5.02 -6.03 -2.04
CA THR A 24 -4.36 -5.93 -3.34
C THR A 24 -3.23 -6.94 -3.39
N VAL A 25 -3.35 -7.93 -4.27
CA VAL A 25 -2.32 -8.95 -4.48
C VAL A 25 -1.84 -8.89 -5.93
N ASN A 26 -0.54 -8.76 -6.15
CA ASN A 26 0.06 -8.60 -7.48
C ASN A 26 -0.66 -7.51 -8.30
N GLY A 27 -0.99 -6.38 -7.67
CA GLY A 27 -1.66 -5.26 -8.32
C GLY A 27 -3.17 -5.39 -8.53
N LYS A 28 -3.76 -6.53 -8.17
CA LYS A 28 -5.20 -6.77 -8.30
C LYS A 28 -5.92 -6.57 -6.97
N ALA A 29 -6.72 -5.51 -6.89
CA ALA A 29 -7.57 -5.24 -5.73
C ALA A 29 -8.81 -6.15 -5.71
N THR A 30 -9.09 -6.75 -4.56
CA THR A 30 -10.34 -7.48 -4.27
C THR A 30 -10.91 -6.92 -2.97
N GLU A 31 -12.16 -6.48 -3.01
CA GLU A 31 -12.86 -5.90 -1.86
C GLU A 31 -13.89 -6.88 -1.30
N HIS A 32 -13.97 -6.94 0.03
CA HIS A 32 -14.92 -7.74 0.78
C HIS A 32 -15.58 -6.90 1.86
N THR A 33 -16.89 -7.05 2.04
CA THR A 33 -17.57 -6.53 3.23
C THR A 33 -17.26 -7.44 4.42
N TYR A 34 -17.12 -6.86 5.62
CA TYR A 34 -16.91 -7.64 6.83
C TYR A 34 -17.63 -7.05 8.05
N ALA A 35 -17.98 -7.94 8.99
CA ALA A 35 -18.41 -7.61 10.33
C ALA A 35 -17.62 -8.42 11.36
N VAL A 36 -17.17 -7.78 12.44
CA VAL A 36 -16.51 -8.47 13.55
C VAL A 36 -17.58 -9.06 14.46
N THR A 37 -17.74 -10.38 14.44
CA THR A 37 -18.77 -11.10 15.23
C THR A 37 -18.24 -11.56 16.59
N ARG A 38 -16.93 -11.74 16.71
CA ARG A 38 -16.26 -12.11 17.97
C ARG A 38 -14.86 -11.50 18.02
N LEU A 39 -14.45 -11.09 19.22
CA LEU A 39 -13.09 -10.66 19.51
C LEU A 39 -12.66 -11.30 20.83
N GLU A 40 -11.60 -12.11 20.77
CA GLU A 40 -10.91 -12.67 21.93
C GLU A 40 -9.58 -11.98 22.08
N LYS A 41 -9.34 -11.43 23.27
CA LYS A 41 -8.06 -10.78 23.59
C LYS A 41 -7.17 -11.73 24.35
N GLY A 42 -5.89 -11.72 24.00
CA GLY A 42 -4.91 -12.62 24.59
C GLY A 42 -3.55 -11.97 24.75
N THR A 43 -2.72 -12.59 25.58
CA THR A 43 -1.32 -12.21 25.73
C THR A 43 -0.51 -13.48 25.88
N ASP A 44 0.65 -13.55 25.24
CA ASP A 44 1.58 -14.65 25.48
C ASP A 44 2.38 -14.46 26.78
N THR A 45 3.19 -15.45 27.13
CA THR A 45 4.05 -15.41 28.32
C THR A 45 5.19 -14.40 28.22
N ALA A 46 5.46 -13.86 27.03
CA ALA A 46 6.49 -12.86 26.76
C ALA A 46 5.94 -11.42 26.68
N GLY A 47 4.64 -11.23 26.88
CA GLY A 47 3.99 -9.91 26.81
C GLY A 47 3.55 -9.49 25.40
N MET A 48 3.53 -10.40 24.43
CA MET A 48 2.95 -10.13 23.11
C MET A 48 1.42 -10.17 23.20
N GLU A 49 0.74 -9.13 22.71
CA GLU A 49 -0.70 -9.17 22.50
C GLU A 49 -1.01 -10.12 21.34
N ILE A 50 -1.92 -11.06 21.58
CA ILE A 50 -2.40 -12.00 20.58
C ILE A 50 -3.93 -11.98 20.65
N ASP A 51 -4.52 -11.24 19.72
CA ASP A 51 -5.97 -11.15 19.60
C ASP A 51 -6.46 -12.05 18.46
N THR A 52 -7.63 -12.65 18.65
CA THR A 52 -8.32 -13.43 17.63
C THR A 52 -9.68 -12.81 17.37
N ALA A 53 -9.91 -12.38 16.13
CA ALA A 53 -11.20 -11.87 15.70
C ALA A 53 -11.88 -12.88 14.76
N VAL A 54 -13.21 -12.94 14.82
CA VAL A 54 -14.02 -13.68 13.84
C VAL A 54 -14.71 -12.67 12.94
N PHE A 55 -14.43 -12.75 11.65
CA PHE A 55 -15.05 -11.92 10.62
C PHE A 55 -16.14 -12.72 9.93
N GLU A 56 -17.31 -12.13 9.80
CA GLU A 56 -18.33 -12.58 8.84
C GLU A 56 -18.21 -11.71 7.59
N THR A 57 -18.00 -12.32 6.44
CA THR A 57 -17.79 -11.69 5.14
C THR A 57 -18.81 -12.19 4.13
N ASP A 58 -18.77 -11.64 2.91
CA ASP A 58 -19.54 -12.14 1.77
C ASP A 58 -19.09 -13.55 1.30
N THR A 59 -17.92 -14.01 1.73
CA THR A 59 -17.34 -15.33 1.39
C THR A 59 -17.46 -16.37 2.51
N GLY A 60 -17.85 -15.95 3.72
CA GLY A 60 -18.11 -16.87 4.83
C GLY A 60 -17.69 -16.31 6.19
N THR A 61 -17.43 -17.23 7.13
CA THR A 61 -16.91 -16.87 8.45
C THR A 61 -15.45 -17.24 8.55
N HIS A 62 -14.62 -16.28 8.92
CA HIS A 62 -13.18 -16.40 8.94
C HIS A 62 -12.60 -16.01 10.30
N VAL A 63 -11.48 -16.66 10.66
CA VAL A 63 -10.71 -16.31 11.85
C VAL A 63 -9.52 -15.47 11.43
N ILE A 64 -9.36 -14.32 12.07
CA ILE A 64 -8.27 -13.39 11.88
C ILE A 64 -7.42 -13.40 13.16
N ARG A 65 -6.12 -13.55 13.00
CA ARG A 65 -5.15 -13.43 14.07
C ARG A 65 -4.47 -12.07 13.99
N TYR A 66 -4.46 -11.35 15.09
CA TYR A 66 -3.69 -10.14 15.29
C TYR A 66 -2.58 -10.41 16.31
N THR A 67 -1.36 -10.02 16.01
CA THR A 67 -0.24 -10.09 16.95
C THR A 67 0.40 -8.72 17.06
N CYS A 68 0.69 -8.25 18.28
CA CYS A 68 1.38 -6.98 18.50
C CYS A 68 2.39 -7.11 19.63
N GLN A 69 3.61 -6.63 19.39
CA GLN A 69 4.60 -6.58 20.45
C GLN A 69 4.27 -5.46 21.43
N THR A 70 3.82 -5.81 22.64
CA THR A 70 3.66 -4.82 23.71
C THR A 70 4.94 -4.79 24.54
N GLY A 71 5.73 -3.74 24.35
CA GLY A 71 7.11 -3.67 24.86
C GLY A 71 7.19 -3.80 26.38
N THR A 72 7.86 -4.85 26.87
CA THR A 72 8.43 -4.89 28.22
C THR A 72 9.97 -4.89 28.22
N GLY A 73 10.61 -4.68 27.07
CA GLY A 73 12.06 -4.47 26.90
C GLY A 73 12.32 -3.24 26.04
N GLU A 74 13.56 -2.73 26.04
CA GLU A 74 13.98 -1.56 25.23
C GLU A 74 13.39 -1.65 23.81
N VAL A 75 12.46 -0.75 23.52
CA VAL A 75 11.79 -0.66 22.21
C VAL A 75 12.79 0.00 21.27
N THR A 76 13.67 -0.80 20.67
CA THR A 76 14.69 -0.30 19.74
C THR A 76 14.19 -0.25 18.29
N ASP A 77 13.08 -0.90 17.97
CA ASP A 77 12.47 -0.85 16.63
C ASP A 77 10.94 -0.78 16.72
N THR A 78 10.36 -0.20 15.68
CA THR A 78 8.93 0.12 15.51
C THR A 78 8.03 -1.02 15.99
N LEU A 79 7.00 -0.71 16.81
CA LEU A 79 5.96 -1.68 17.22
C LEU A 79 5.43 -2.40 15.96
N SER A 80 5.80 -3.67 15.79
CA SER A 80 5.34 -4.48 14.66
C SER A 80 4.04 -5.16 15.08
N ALA A 81 2.94 -4.70 14.49
CA ALA A 81 1.67 -5.39 14.55
C ALA A 81 1.49 -6.19 13.25
N THR A 82 1.01 -7.42 13.35
CA THR A 82 0.69 -8.28 12.21
C THR A 82 -0.77 -8.71 12.21
N LEU A 83 -1.31 -8.93 11.01
CA LEU A 83 -2.60 -9.56 10.77
C LEU A 83 -2.41 -10.74 9.81
N SER A 84 -3.00 -11.88 10.14
CA SER A 84 -3.01 -13.05 9.26
C SER A 84 -4.30 -13.85 9.36
N SER A 85 -4.61 -14.59 8.31
CA SER A 85 -5.73 -15.53 8.25
C SER A 85 -5.44 -16.62 7.24
N GLY A 86 -5.77 -17.87 7.57
CA GLY A 86 -5.71 -18.97 6.61
C GLY A 86 -6.87 -19.00 5.60
N THR A 87 -7.88 -18.13 5.75
CA THR A 87 -9.11 -18.23 4.93
C THR A 87 -9.71 -16.89 4.50
N ALA A 88 -9.46 -15.78 5.21
CA ALA A 88 -10.07 -14.49 4.87
C ALA A 88 -9.36 -13.75 3.71
N PHE A 89 -8.07 -14.02 3.53
CA PHE A 89 -7.19 -13.31 2.61
C PHE A 89 -6.74 -14.25 1.50
N GLN A 90 -6.44 -13.70 0.32
CA GLN A 90 -5.85 -14.42 -0.79
C GLN A 90 -4.45 -14.94 -0.41
N LEU A 91 -3.66 -14.15 0.31
CA LEU A 91 -2.40 -14.63 0.90
C LEU A 91 -2.66 -15.37 2.22
N GLN A 92 -3.05 -16.64 2.10
CA GLN A 92 -3.36 -17.49 3.25
C GLN A 92 -2.13 -17.65 4.15
N ASP A 93 -2.37 -17.57 5.47
CA ASP A 93 -1.36 -17.74 6.53
C ASP A 93 -0.13 -16.83 6.39
N THR A 94 -0.26 -15.73 5.64
CA THR A 94 0.77 -14.71 5.46
C THR A 94 0.52 -13.56 6.43
N ASP A 95 1.58 -13.10 7.10
CA ASP A 95 1.51 -11.95 7.99
C ASP A 95 1.57 -10.64 7.19
N TYR A 96 0.49 -9.86 7.29
CA TYR A 96 0.48 -8.47 6.89
C TYR A 96 0.99 -7.61 8.04
N VAL A 97 2.06 -6.88 7.83
CA VAL A 97 2.66 -5.98 8.83
C VAL A 97 2.02 -4.60 8.73
N ARG A 98 1.66 -4.01 9.87
CA ARG A 98 1.12 -2.65 9.93
C ARG A 98 2.15 -1.64 9.43
N GLN A 99 1.76 -0.82 8.47
CA GLN A 99 2.63 0.20 7.90
C GLN A 99 2.31 1.58 8.45
N ASN A 100 3.34 2.43 8.52
CA ASN A 100 3.18 3.87 8.53
C ASN A 100 3.35 4.31 7.06
N PRO A 101 2.25 4.58 6.33
CA PRO A 101 2.33 4.83 4.89
C PRO A 101 3.22 6.02 4.57
N VAL A 102 3.90 5.95 3.43
CA VAL A 102 4.64 7.08 2.85
C VAL A 102 3.81 8.36 2.90
N GLN A 103 4.40 9.42 3.45
CA GLN A 103 3.78 10.74 3.49
C GLN A 103 4.17 11.53 2.24
N ASP A 104 5.45 11.50 1.89
CA ASP A 104 6.02 12.21 0.75
C ASP A 104 7.04 11.30 0.04
N ILE A 105 6.79 10.98 -1.23
CA ILE A 105 7.74 10.26 -2.08
C ILE A 105 8.72 11.24 -2.74
N THR A 106 9.98 10.86 -2.89
CA THR A 106 10.95 11.66 -3.65
C THR A 106 10.79 11.36 -5.14
N VAL A 107 10.47 12.36 -5.96
CA VAL A 107 10.39 12.21 -7.43
C VAL A 107 11.70 12.68 -8.08
N GLU A 108 12.29 11.83 -8.92
CA GLU A 108 13.59 12.06 -9.55
C GLU A 108 13.58 11.92 -11.08
N GLY A 109 14.54 12.56 -11.73
CA GLY A 109 14.83 12.38 -13.17
C GLY A 109 14.01 13.25 -14.12
N LEU A 110 12.97 13.94 -13.64
CA LEU A 110 12.22 14.90 -14.45
C LEU A 110 13.09 16.09 -14.87
N ASN A 111 12.87 16.58 -16.09
CA ASN A 111 13.43 17.83 -16.60
C ASN A 111 12.35 18.91 -16.71
N ASP A 112 12.75 20.16 -17.02
CA ASP A 112 11.82 21.30 -17.09
C ASP A 112 10.69 21.10 -18.12
N GLU A 113 10.99 20.46 -19.24
CA GLU A 113 10.01 20.22 -20.31
C GLU A 113 8.90 19.28 -19.86
N ILE A 114 9.25 18.08 -19.37
CA ILE A 114 8.25 17.12 -18.91
C ILE A 114 7.52 17.62 -17.66
N THR A 115 8.22 18.33 -16.78
CA THR A 115 7.63 18.94 -15.58
C THR A 115 6.53 19.93 -15.95
N ALA A 116 6.78 20.79 -16.95
CA ALA A 116 5.77 21.73 -17.42
C ALA A 116 4.57 21.02 -18.07
N LEU A 117 4.83 19.97 -18.85
CA LEU A 117 3.78 19.17 -19.50
C LEU A 117 2.87 18.45 -18.51
N LEU A 118 3.41 18.04 -17.37
CA LEU A 118 2.72 17.33 -16.29
C LEU A 118 2.02 18.28 -15.28
N GLY A 119 1.99 19.59 -15.56
CA GLY A 119 1.33 20.56 -14.67
C GLY A 119 2.13 20.87 -13.40
N GLY A 120 3.43 20.60 -13.39
CA GLY A 120 4.35 20.87 -12.29
C GLY A 120 4.60 19.67 -11.37
N THR A 121 5.75 19.70 -10.70
CA THR A 121 6.22 18.59 -9.84
C THR A 121 5.39 18.45 -8.56
N ASP A 122 4.93 19.55 -7.96
CA ASP A 122 4.24 19.52 -6.66
C ASP A 122 2.95 18.69 -6.70
N ASN A 123 2.13 18.87 -7.74
CA ASN A 123 0.88 18.12 -7.91
C ASN A 123 1.15 16.64 -8.17
N LEU A 124 2.10 16.33 -9.07
CA LEU A 124 2.54 14.95 -9.33
C LEU A 124 3.01 14.26 -8.06
N THR A 125 3.92 14.89 -7.32
CA THR A 125 4.47 14.34 -6.08
C THR A 125 3.38 14.10 -5.05
N SER A 126 2.45 15.05 -4.88
CA SER A 126 1.35 14.91 -3.93
C SER A 126 0.42 13.74 -4.30
N GLU A 127 -0.03 13.67 -5.56
CA GLU A 127 -0.96 12.63 -6.00
C GLU A 127 -0.28 11.24 -6.04
N LEU A 128 0.97 11.16 -6.47
CA LEU A 128 1.74 9.91 -6.45
C LEU A 128 2.01 9.45 -5.02
N SER A 129 2.32 10.35 -4.08
CA SER A 129 2.51 10.00 -2.66
C SER A 129 1.24 9.40 -2.05
N LYS A 130 0.06 10.00 -2.33
CA LYS A 130 -1.23 9.46 -1.89
C LYS A 130 -1.50 8.06 -2.46
N TRP A 131 -1.19 7.86 -3.73
CA TRP A 131 -1.37 6.56 -4.38
C TRP A 131 -0.40 5.51 -3.80
N CYS A 132 0.89 5.85 -3.65
CA CYS A 132 1.87 4.97 -3.02
C CYS A 132 1.49 4.65 -1.56
N ALA A 133 0.96 5.59 -0.79
CA ALA A 133 0.48 5.33 0.57
C ALA A 133 -0.56 4.19 0.64
N ALA A 134 -1.35 4.01 -0.42
CA ALA A 134 -2.33 2.94 -0.54
C ALA A 134 -1.71 1.64 -1.08
N TYR A 135 -0.99 1.71 -2.21
CA TYR A 135 -0.59 0.51 -2.97
C TYR A 135 0.86 0.06 -2.73
N TYR A 136 1.76 0.98 -2.40
CA TYR A 136 3.18 0.74 -2.13
C TYR A 136 3.64 1.55 -0.91
N PRO A 137 3.12 1.26 0.30
CA PRO A 137 3.29 2.13 1.47
C PRO A 137 4.74 2.28 1.95
N THR A 138 5.63 1.38 1.50
CA THR A 138 7.06 1.35 1.80
C THR A 138 7.92 1.99 0.70
N ALA A 139 7.30 2.56 -0.34
CA ALA A 139 8.02 3.26 -1.40
C ALA A 139 8.65 4.56 -0.89
N SER A 140 9.87 4.84 -1.31
CA SER A 140 10.64 6.02 -0.89
C SER A 140 10.95 6.99 -2.04
N THR A 141 11.26 6.45 -3.21
CA THR A 141 11.66 7.21 -4.40
C THR A 141 10.90 6.73 -5.63
N ALA A 142 10.53 7.65 -6.51
CA ALA A 142 9.99 7.40 -7.84
C ALA A 142 10.90 8.04 -8.91
N THR A 143 11.61 7.21 -9.67
CA THR A 143 12.52 7.68 -10.73
C THR A 143 11.81 7.62 -12.08
N TRP A 144 11.74 8.73 -12.80
CA TRP A 144 11.11 8.79 -14.12
C TRP A 144 11.85 7.91 -15.14
N ASN A 145 11.10 7.14 -15.95
CA ASN A 145 11.66 6.22 -16.94
C ASN A 145 12.19 6.92 -18.21
N GLY A 146 12.08 8.25 -18.31
CA GLY A 146 12.65 9.03 -19.40
C GLY A 146 11.79 9.12 -20.67
N THR A 147 10.57 8.56 -20.65
CA THR A 147 9.65 8.57 -21.80
C THR A 147 8.27 9.07 -21.40
N ALA A 148 7.64 9.84 -22.29
CA ALA A 148 6.25 10.23 -22.18
C ALA A 148 5.57 10.17 -23.55
N THR A 149 4.30 9.79 -23.57
CA THR A 149 3.45 9.76 -24.77
C THR A 149 2.37 10.80 -24.63
N ILE A 150 2.23 11.68 -25.62
CA ILE A 150 1.20 12.73 -25.64
C ILE A 150 0.07 12.30 -26.57
N ASN A 151 -1.14 12.17 -26.04
CA ASN A 151 -2.34 12.01 -26.84
C ASN A 151 -3.10 13.35 -26.92
N TYR A 152 -3.07 13.98 -28.08
CA TYR A 152 -3.78 15.26 -28.30
C TYR A 152 -5.28 15.11 -28.47
N ASN A 153 -5.76 13.94 -28.92
CA ASN A 153 -7.19 13.70 -29.09
C ASN A 153 -7.87 13.49 -27.74
N GLU A 154 -7.21 12.78 -26.82
CA GLU A 154 -7.70 12.53 -25.46
C GLU A 154 -7.24 13.59 -24.46
N ASN A 155 -6.38 14.51 -24.89
CA ASN A 155 -5.76 15.53 -24.05
C ASN A 155 -4.98 14.97 -22.85
N THR A 156 -4.36 13.80 -23.01
CA THR A 156 -3.60 13.10 -21.96
C THR A 156 -2.11 13.06 -22.23
N ILE A 157 -1.33 12.89 -21.15
CA ILE A 157 0.10 12.56 -21.21
C ILE A 157 0.31 11.33 -20.34
N THR A 158 0.85 10.26 -20.93
CA THR A 158 1.15 9.01 -20.20
C THR A 158 2.65 8.83 -20.07
N THR A 159 3.11 8.52 -18.86
CA THR A 159 4.50 8.31 -18.50
C THR A 159 4.62 7.17 -17.48
N ALA A 160 5.84 6.81 -17.09
CA ALA A 160 6.08 5.78 -16.08
C ALA A 160 7.23 6.13 -15.14
N PHE A 161 7.16 5.63 -13.91
CA PHE A 161 8.16 5.75 -12.87
C PHE A 161 8.55 4.38 -12.32
N THR A 162 9.81 4.22 -11.97
CA THR A 162 10.31 3.08 -11.19
C THR A 162 10.32 3.48 -9.72
N LEU A 163 9.54 2.77 -8.90
CA LEU A 163 9.48 2.93 -7.46
C LEU A 163 10.61 2.14 -6.80
N THR A 164 11.30 2.77 -5.86
CA THR A 164 12.20 2.09 -4.92
C THR A 164 11.39 1.71 -3.68
N ILE A 165 11.37 0.43 -3.37
CA ILE A 165 10.59 -0.18 -2.28
C ILE A 165 11.59 -0.76 -1.28
N ALA A 166 11.34 -0.56 0.02
CA ALA A 166 12.20 -1.13 1.06
C ALA A 166 12.33 -2.65 0.88
N ASP A 167 13.54 -3.14 0.59
CA ASP A 167 13.80 -4.57 0.41
C ASP A 167 14.45 -5.17 1.66
N THR A 168 14.06 -6.41 1.99
CA THR A 168 14.79 -7.26 2.94
C THR A 168 15.49 -8.44 2.25
N ALA A 169 15.25 -8.66 0.95
CA ALA A 169 15.90 -9.68 0.15
C ALA A 169 16.75 -9.06 -0.98
N PRO A 170 17.80 -9.72 -1.52
CA PRO A 170 18.55 -9.17 -2.64
C PRO A 170 17.80 -9.39 -3.97
N GLY A 171 17.30 -8.32 -4.60
CA GLY A 171 16.92 -8.31 -6.01
C GLY A 171 15.44 -8.05 -6.35
N SER A 172 14.61 -7.60 -5.41
CA SER A 172 13.15 -7.43 -5.61
C SER A 172 12.58 -6.05 -5.29
N GLY A 173 13.37 -5.08 -4.83
CA GLY A 173 12.90 -3.82 -4.28
C GLY A 173 12.41 -2.75 -5.27
N THR A 174 11.86 -3.11 -6.44
CA THR A 174 11.30 -2.11 -7.36
C THR A 174 9.98 -2.52 -7.99
N ALA A 175 9.13 -1.52 -8.27
CA ALA A 175 7.91 -1.67 -9.05
C ALA A 175 7.84 -0.57 -10.12
N THR A 176 7.14 -0.81 -11.23
CA THR A 176 6.86 0.25 -12.23
C THR A 176 5.43 0.71 -12.06
N VAL A 177 5.23 2.02 -12.02
CA VAL A 177 3.91 2.67 -12.00
C VAL A 177 3.76 3.53 -13.24
N SER A 178 2.65 3.35 -13.96
CA SER A 178 2.21 4.26 -15.01
C SER A 178 1.47 5.45 -14.41
N ALA A 179 1.67 6.62 -14.98
CA ALA A 179 0.98 7.86 -14.62
C ALA A 179 0.38 8.49 -15.87
N THR A 180 -0.92 8.70 -15.86
CA THR A 180 -1.65 9.41 -16.91
C THR A 180 -2.12 10.75 -16.36
N TYR A 181 -1.61 11.84 -16.94
CA TYR A 181 -2.02 13.20 -16.62
C TYR A 181 -3.11 13.67 -17.59
N HIS A 182 -4.27 14.02 -17.05
CA HIS A 182 -5.39 14.58 -17.79
C HIS A 182 -5.26 16.10 -17.84
N ARG A 183 -4.81 16.65 -18.99
CA ARG A 183 -4.53 18.09 -19.11
C ARG A 183 -5.77 18.98 -19.02
N ALA A 184 -6.96 18.40 -19.25
CA ALA A 184 -8.21 19.14 -19.25
C ALA A 184 -8.63 19.61 -17.85
N ASP A 185 -8.39 18.78 -16.83
CA ASP A 185 -8.80 19.01 -15.45
C ASP A 185 -7.61 19.06 -14.47
N GLY A 186 -6.40 18.73 -14.93
CA GLY A 186 -5.19 18.76 -14.13
C GLY A 186 -5.07 17.60 -13.15
N THR A 187 -5.71 16.47 -13.45
CA THR A 187 -5.76 15.29 -12.56
C THR A 187 -4.83 14.16 -13.02
N TYR A 188 -4.56 13.24 -12.09
CA TYR A 188 -3.73 12.06 -12.32
C TYR A 188 -4.51 10.76 -12.14
N GLU A 189 -4.25 9.81 -13.03
CA GLU A 189 -4.58 8.39 -12.86
C GLU A 189 -3.28 7.59 -12.80
N PHE A 190 -3.19 6.65 -11.85
CA PHE A 190 -2.02 5.77 -11.68
C PHE A 190 -2.43 4.31 -11.79
N GLY A 191 -1.59 3.51 -12.43
CA GLY A 191 -1.82 2.08 -12.63
C GLY A 191 -0.53 1.29 -12.80
N LEU A 192 -0.64 -0.04 -12.78
CA LEU A 192 0.46 -0.97 -13.00
C LEU A 192 0.57 -1.41 -14.45
#